data_AF-A0ABD6T3Z0-F1
#
_entry.id   AF-A0ABD6T3Z0-F1
#
_cell.length_a   1.000
_cell.length_b   1.000
_cell.length_c   1.000
_cell.angle_alpha   90.00
_cell.angle_beta   90.00
_cell.angle_gamma   90.00
#
_symmetry.space_group_name_H-M   'P 1'
#
loop_
_entity.id
_entity.type
_entity.pdbx_description
1 polymer ?
#
loop_
_entity_poly.entity_id
_entity_poly.type
_entity_poly.pdbx_seq_one_letter_code
_entity_poly.pdbx_strand_id
1 'polypeptide(L)'
;MIFILKQNAKRILISLLTNPILIIGYWIFCYELASFCTYGRMNYNIYILLLCIVFFISIITFTTMKMIKDREYESKKLTNLTAWKYISIIIIVVITSFYGVQIYKSATNYGGKLAWFIERLKHERSVKFKHNNIYEYGVEGIFEDINKKYTLPKKLYMATDFDLTFHSDGTITAFDTFVYGKNADGKEETYLITYNKKKSQDITIIRNGYANPDYDDDKLVEPLIKTVKAIPVKRTVSKWNEGKYGLIYYGKRNWGYNTEGIININEDGKEHKLEEATSEIIGYTVSIFVPGKEKELVPARYNLIGDPNWSKLNTKPNQKSSKEKQQDLTNSKEQFFLSKEVGYKLNMTEKALGSAFYSLSKTIDGGKTWEVINTDPFIGGIGSVSGITFINDKLGFLGAIRPSGTNGELYRTDDGGVSFKKINYTPHEVKLDHTQSIISPFDSPGMPYEKDGVFNMLVGQGADGDYNGDSSALYQSKDKGETWEYIKEVEK
;
A
#
# COMPACT_ATOMS: atom_id res chain seq x y z
N MET A 1 -36.12 -34.93 30.10
CA MET A 1 -35.59 -34.59 28.76
C MET A 1 -34.08 -34.82 28.66
N ILE A 2 -33.25 -34.26 29.55
CA ILE A 2 -31.77 -34.42 29.53
C ILE A 2 -31.30 -35.88 29.73
N PHE A 3 -31.97 -36.64 30.61
CA PHE A 3 -31.61 -38.05 30.88
C PHE A 3 -31.91 -39.00 29.70
N ILE A 4 -33.01 -38.75 28.96
CA ILE A 4 -33.42 -39.52 27.78
C ILE A 4 -32.50 -39.21 26.57
N LEU A 5 -32.07 -37.96 26.42
CA LEU A 5 -31.08 -37.56 25.42
C LEU A 5 -29.75 -38.29 25.61
N LYS A 6 -29.30 -38.49 26.85
CA LYS A 6 -28.03 -39.16 27.16
C LYS A 6 -28.03 -40.65 26.78
N GLN A 7 -29.15 -41.34 26.98
CA GLN A 7 -29.29 -42.77 26.69
C GLN A 7 -29.40 -43.08 25.18
N ASN A 8 -29.96 -42.14 24.40
CA ASN A 8 -30.15 -42.27 22.96
C ASN A 8 -29.13 -41.48 22.10
N ALA A 9 -28.20 -40.75 22.72
CA ALA A 9 -27.26 -39.85 22.04
C ALA A 9 -26.48 -40.52 20.91
N LYS A 10 -25.94 -41.72 21.15
CA LYS A 10 -25.19 -42.49 20.14
C LYS A 10 -26.08 -42.84 18.93
N ARG A 11 -27.32 -43.24 19.16
CA ARG A 11 -28.28 -43.63 18.12
C ARG A 11 -28.71 -42.41 17.29
N ILE A 12 -28.94 -41.27 17.94
CA ILE A 12 -29.27 -39.99 17.31
C ILE A 12 -28.08 -39.52 16.45
N LEU A 13 -26.86 -39.55 16.99
CA LEU A 13 -25.65 -39.13 16.28
C LEU A 13 -25.42 -39.98 15.02
N ILE A 14 -25.52 -41.30 15.11
CA ILE A 14 -25.38 -42.20 13.95
C ILE A 14 -26.47 -41.92 12.92
N SER A 15 -27.72 -41.67 13.36
CA SER A 15 -28.82 -41.33 12.44
C SER A 15 -28.61 -40.00 11.72
N LEU A 16 -27.96 -39.02 12.37
CA LEU A 16 -27.64 -37.74 11.75
C LEU A 16 -26.48 -37.87 10.76
N LEU A 17 -25.40 -38.53 11.17
CA LEU A 17 -24.19 -38.72 10.35
C LEU A 17 -24.43 -39.58 9.11
N THR A 18 -25.47 -40.42 9.11
CA THR A 18 -25.83 -41.26 7.95
C THR A 18 -26.96 -40.70 7.11
N ASN A 19 -27.54 -39.55 7.47
CA ASN A 19 -28.61 -38.93 6.71
C ASN A 19 -28.04 -38.29 5.43
N PRO A 20 -28.36 -38.79 4.22
CA PRO A 20 -27.80 -38.26 2.97
C PRO A 20 -28.10 -36.77 2.76
N ILE A 21 -29.27 -36.31 3.20
CA ILE A 21 -29.69 -34.91 3.05
C ILE A 21 -28.81 -34.01 3.94
N LEU A 22 -28.49 -34.47 5.16
CA LEU A 22 -27.60 -33.75 6.06
C LEU A 22 -26.18 -33.71 5.52
N ILE A 23 -25.68 -34.81 4.92
CA ILE A 23 -24.36 -34.86 4.29
C ILE A 23 -24.27 -33.88 3.11
N ILE A 24 -25.29 -33.81 2.26
CA ILE A 24 -25.34 -32.85 1.15
C ILE A 24 -25.36 -31.41 1.70
N GLY A 25 -26.19 -31.13 2.71
CA GLY A 25 -26.21 -29.82 3.36
C GLY A 25 -24.87 -29.45 3.99
N TYR A 26 -24.18 -30.42 4.61
CA TYR A 26 -22.85 -30.26 5.17
C TYR A 26 -21.79 -29.96 4.11
N TRP A 27 -21.84 -30.64 2.95
CA TRP A 27 -20.98 -30.34 1.83
C TRP A 27 -21.17 -28.90 1.35
N ILE A 28 -22.41 -28.48 1.09
CA ILE A 28 -22.73 -27.11 0.66
C ILE A 28 -22.22 -26.10 1.69
N PHE A 29 -22.44 -26.36 2.98
CA PHE A 29 -21.93 -25.50 4.06
C PHE A 29 -20.40 -25.39 4.02
N CYS A 30 -19.67 -26.49 3.92
CA CYS A 30 -18.20 -26.48 3.87
C CYS A 30 -17.66 -25.77 2.63
N TYR A 31 -18.31 -25.96 1.47
CA TYR A 31 -17.98 -25.27 0.23
C TYR A 31 -18.17 -23.76 0.38
N GLU A 32 -19.34 -23.33 0.84
CA GLU A 32 -19.66 -21.91 1.00
C GLU A 32 -18.79 -21.24 2.07
N LEU A 33 -18.44 -21.97 3.13
CA LEU A 33 -17.52 -21.50 4.17
C LEU A 33 -16.10 -21.34 3.62
N ALA A 34 -15.58 -22.32 2.87
CA ALA A 34 -14.26 -22.22 2.25
C ALA A 34 -14.20 -21.10 1.20
N SER A 35 -15.24 -20.97 0.37
CA SER A 35 -15.40 -19.85 -0.58
C SER A 35 -15.46 -18.50 0.14
N PHE A 36 -16.19 -18.42 1.26
CA PHE A 36 -16.25 -17.21 2.07
C PHE A 36 -14.89 -16.84 2.66
N CYS A 37 -14.16 -17.81 3.24
CA CYS A 37 -12.82 -17.58 3.77
C CYS A 37 -11.85 -17.11 2.67
N THR A 38 -11.89 -17.74 1.50
CA THR A 38 -10.98 -17.47 0.40
C THR A 38 -11.27 -16.13 -0.27
N TYR A 39 -12.53 -15.89 -0.67
CA TYR A 39 -12.91 -14.77 -1.53
C TYR A 39 -13.66 -13.64 -0.82
N GLY A 40 -14.14 -13.85 0.40
CA GLY A 40 -14.83 -12.82 1.20
C GLY A 40 -16.16 -12.34 0.58
N ARG A 41 -16.86 -13.20 -0.16
CA ARG A 41 -18.16 -12.94 -0.82
C ARG A 41 -19.31 -12.78 0.18
N MET A 42 -19.24 -11.73 0.99
CA MET A 42 -20.08 -11.53 2.18
C MET A 42 -21.58 -11.45 1.85
N ASN A 43 -21.95 -10.81 0.75
CA ASN A 43 -23.37 -10.58 0.39
C ASN A 43 -24.11 -11.84 -0.10
N TYR A 44 -23.40 -12.92 -0.44
CA TYR A 44 -24.02 -14.15 -0.96
C TYR A 44 -23.83 -15.32 0.01
N ASN A 45 -22.59 -15.54 0.43
CA ASN A 45 -22.23 -16.70 1.25
C ASN A 45 -22.85 -16.63 2.66
N ILE A 46 -23.00 -15.45 3.26
CA ILE A 46 -23.59 -15.33 4.61
C ILE A 46 -25.03 -15.82 4.66
N TYR A 47 -25.86 -15.48 3.67
CA TYR A 47 -27.25 -15.91 3.65
C TYR A 47 -27.37 -17.43 3.49
N ILE A 48 -26.52 -18.04 2.67
CA ILE A 48 -26.50 -19.50 2.49
C ILE A 48 -25.98 -20.18 3.75
N LEU A 49 -24.93 -19.66 4.39
CA LEU A 49 -24.43 -20.19 5.65
C LEU A 49 -25.49 -20.12 6.76
N LEU A 50 -26.23 -19.02 6.86
CA LEU A 50 -27.36 -18.87 7.78
C LEU A 50 -28.49 -19.87 7.47
N LEU A 51 -28.84 -20.03 6.19
CA LEU A 51 -29.82 -21.02 5.74
C LEU A 51 -29.39 -22.44 6.14
N CYS A 52 -28.13 -22.80 5.91
CA CYS A 52 -27.56 -24.09 6.31
C CYS A 52 -27.65 -24.29 7.83
N ILE A 53 -27.34 -23.27 8.63
CA ILE A 53 -27.45 -23.35 10.10
C ILE A 53 -28.89 -23.63 10.53
N VAL A 54 -29.87 -22.88 10.02
CA VAL A 54 -31.31 -23.10 10.31
C VAL A 54 -31.75 -24.49 9.87
N PHE A 55 -31.30 -24.93 8.69
CA PHE A 55 -31.56 -26.25 8.15
C PHE A 55 -31.01 -27.37 9.04
N PHE A 56 -29.76 -27.26 9.52
CA PHE A 56 -29.18 -28.23 10.45
C PHE A 56 -29.95 -28.30 11.77
N ILE A 57 -30.35 -27.15 12.32
CA ILE A 57 -31.16 -27.10 13.54
C ILE A 57 -32.51 -27.80 13.32
N SER A 58 -33.17 -27.56 12.18
CA SER A 58 -34.43 -28.22 11.82
C SER A 58 -34.28 -29.75 11.68
N ILE A 59 -33.24 -30.25 11.01
CA ILE A 59 -33.00 -31.70 10.89
C ILE A 59 -32.66 -32.32 12.25
N ILE A 60 -31.84 -31.66 13.07
CA ILE A 60 -31.46 -32.17 14.40
C ILE A 60 -32.71 -32.27 15.28
N THR A 61 -33.54 -31.22 15.33
CA THR A 61 -34.78 -31.20 16.11
C THR A 61 -35.79 -32.22 15.61
N PHE A 62 -35.97 -32.34 14.29
CA PHE A 62 -36.86 -33.36 13.71
C PHE A 62 -36.40 -34.79 14.02
N THR A 63 -35.10 -35.07 13.84
CA THR A 63 -34.52 -36.41 14.08
C THR A 63 -34.60 -36.80 15.55
N THR A 64 -34.35 -35.85 16.46
CA THR A 64 -34.48 -36.07 17.91
C THR A 64 -35.93 -36.31 18.32
N MET A 65 -36.89 -35.49 17.85
CA MET A 65 -38.31 -35.70 18.12
C MET A 65 -38.80 -37.05 17.60
N LYS A 66 -38.40 -37.43 16.38
CA LYS A 66 -38.75 -38.72 15.79
C LYS A 66 -38.23 -39.90 16.60
N MET A 67 -36.96 -39.85 17.05
CA MET A 67 -36.36 -40.91 17.86
C MET A 67 -36.90 -41.00 19.30
N ILE A 68 -37.46 -39.90 19.83
CA ILE A 68 -38.14 -39.93 21.14
C ILE A 68 -39.54 -40.55 21.01
N LYS A 69 -40.22 -40.35 19.87
CA LYS A 69 -41.60 -40.79 19.63
C LYS A 69 -41.71 -42.25 19.17
N ASP A 70 -40.82 -42.73 18.31
CA ASP A 70 -40.82 -44.13 17.84
C ASP A 70 -39.87 -45.00 18.66
N ARG A 71 -40.42 -45.88 19.53
CA ARG A 71 -39.63 -46.97 20.16
C ARG A 71 -39.48 -48.20 19.25
N GLU A 72 -40.34 -48.36 18.24
CA GLU A 72 -40.33 -49.49 17.31
C GLU A 72 -40.54 -49.00 15.88
N TYR A 73 -39.45 -48.77 15.15
CA TYR A 73 -39.54 -48.69 13.69
C TYR A 73 -38.22 -49.16 13.06
N GLU A 74 -38.16 -50.43 12.69
CA GLU A 74 -37.17 -50.96 11.75
C GLU A 74 -37.53 -50.54 10.33
N SER A 75 -37.05 -49.38 9.90
CA SER A 75 -37.12 -49.04 8.48
C SER A 75 -35.96 -49.70 7.74
N LYS A 76 -36.29 -50.64 6.84
CA LYS A 76 -35.42 -51.22 5.80
C LYS A 76 -35.00 -50.13 4.81
N LYS A 77 -34.09 -49.25 5.25
CA LYS A 77 -33.63 -48.09 4.49
C LYS A 77 -32.12 -48.15 4.40
N LEU A 78 -31.55 -47.68 3.29
CA LEU A 78 -30.11 -47.63 2.98
C LEU A 78 -29.24 -47.25 4.20
N THR A 79 -29.76 -46.40 5.07
CA THR A 79 -29.19 -45.92 6.34
C THR A 79 -28.91 -46.99 7.41
N ASN A 80 -29.52 -48.17 7.33
CA ASN A 80 -29.35 -49.26 8.29
C ASN A 80 -28.24 -50.25 7.91
N LEU A 81 -27.73 -50.20 6.67
CA LEU A 81 -26.58 -51.03 6.27
C LEU A 81 -25.31 -50.58 7.00
N THR A 82 -24.62 -51.54 7.61
CA THR A 82 -23.33 -51.33 8.27
C THR A 82 -22.32 -50.67 7.32
N ALA A 83 -22.31 -51.06 6.04
CA ALA A 83 -21.48 -50.45 5.00
C ALA A 83 -21.78 -48.94 4.78
N TRP A 84 -23.07 -48.56 4.73
CA TRP A 84 -23.46 -47.16 4.52
C TRP A 84 -23.02 -46.24 5.68
N LYS A 85 -23.01 -46.76 6.91
CA LYS A 85 -22.50 -46.04 8.09
C LYS A 85 -21.03 -45.67 7.91
N TYR A 86 -20.21 -46.62 7.49
CA TYR A 86 -18.79 -46.36 7.23
C TYR A 86 -18.58 -45.43 6.03
N ILE A 87 -19.31 -45.63 4.93
CA ILE A 87 -19.23 -44.77 3.74
C ILE A 87 -19.59 -43.32 4.09
N SER A 88 -20.68 -43.10 4.84
CA SER A 88 -21.12 -41.77 5.26
C SER A 88 -20.07 -41.05 6.11
N ILE A 89 -19.44 -41.76 7.05
CA ILE A 89 -18.36 -41.21 7.87
C ILE A 89 -17.15 -40.85 7.01
N ILE A 90 -16.75 -41.72 6.08
CA ILE A 90 -15.65 -41.46 5.14
C ILE A 90 -15.95 -40.21 4.30
N ILE A 91 -17.17 -40.08 3.76
CA ILE A 91 -17.58 -38.91 2.98
C ILE A 91 -17.43 -37.63 3.80
N ILE A 92 -17.93 -37.62 5.04
CA ILE A 92 -17.80 -36.46 5.93
C ILE A 92 -16.32 -36.13 6.17
N VAL A 93 -15.50 -37.13 6.51
CA VAL A 93 -14.05 -36.94 6.74
C VAL A 93 -13.36 -36.36 5.50
N VAL A 94 -13.69 -36.85 4.30
CA VAL A 94 -13.13 -36.35 3.04
C VAL A 94 -13.55 -34.90 2.79
N ILE A 95 -14.84 -34.57 2.95
CA ILE A 95 -15.35 -33.19 2.82
C ILE A 95 -14.63 -32.26 3.80
N THR A 96 -14.59 -32.64 5.09
CA THR A 96 -13.95 -31.85 6.14
C THR A 96 -12.47 -31.65 5.86
N SER A 97 -11.75 -32.70 5.44
CA SER A 97 -10.32 -32.62 5.16
C SER A 97 -10.04 -31.73 3.95
N PHE A 98 -10.79 -31.91 2.87
CA PHE A 98 -10.62 -31.15 1.63
C PHE A 98 -10.87 -29.66 1.84
N TYR A 99 -12.02 -29.27 2.39
CA TYR A 99 -12.33 -27.86 2.64
C TYR A 99 -11.58 -27.28 3.83
N GLY A 100 -11.24 -28.10 4.83
CA GLY A 100 -10.41 -27.70 5.96
C GLY A 100 -9.01 -27.26 5.52
N VAL A 101 -8.40 -27.98 4.57
CA VAL A 101 -7.12 -27.58 3.98
C VAL A 101 -7.24 -26.26 3.21
N GLN A 102 -8.34 -26.04 2.48
CA GLN A 102 -8.57 -24.77 1.78
C GLN A 102 -8.72 -23.59 2.74
N ILE A 103 -9.51 -23.75 3.81
CA ILE A 103 -9.68 -22.73 4.85
C ILE A 103 -8.36 -22.45 5.55
N TYR A 104 -7.59 -23.49 5.88
CA TYR A 104 -6.27 -23.35 6.48
C TYR A 104 -5.33 -22.54 5.58
N LYS A 105 -5.22 -22.89 4.30
CA LYS A 105 -4.44 -22.12 3.31
C LYS A 105 -4.92 -20.67 3.26
N SER A 106 -6.23 -20.45 3.25
CA SER A 106 -6.81 -19.10 3.26
C SER A 106 -6.52 -18.29 4.52
N ALA A 107 -6.21 -18.93 5.65
CA ALA A 107 -5.85 -18.28 6.91
C ALA A 107 -4.35 -17.98 7.02
N THR A 108 -3.49 -18.66 6.25
CA THR A 108 -2.05 -18.39 6.21
C THR A 108 -1.75 -17.07 5.50
N ASN A 109 -0.60 -16.45 5.79
CA ASN A 109 -0.24 -15.13 5.28
C ASN A 109 -0.44 -15.02 3.76
N TYR A 110 -1.17 -13.99 3.34
CA TYR A 110 -1.54 -13.72 1.94
C TYR A 110 -2.40 -14.79 1.25
N GLY A 111 -2.91 -15.79 1.97
CA GLY A 111 -3.63 -16.94 1.40
C GLY A 111 -5.11 -16.69 1.04
N GLY A 112 -5.70 -15.57 1.44
CA GLY A 112 -7.09 -15.22 1.11
C GLY A 112 -7.67 -14.14 2.02
N LYS A 113 -8.98 -13.87 1.90
CA LYS A 113 -9.66 -12.84 2.70
C LYS A 113 -9.65 -13.13 4.20
N LEU A 114 -9.64 -14.40 4.60
CA LEU A 114 -9.52 -14.79 6.01
C LEU A 114 -8.19 -14.34 6.62
N ALA A 115 -7.07 -14.48 5.91
CA ALA A 115 -5.77 -13.98 6.36
C ALA A 115 -5.80 -12.47 6.61
N TRP A 116 -6.37 -11.69 5.69
CA TRP A 116 -6.55 -10.24 5.85
C TRP A 116 -7.46 -9.88 7.02
N PHE A 117 -8.52 -10.66 7.26
CA PHE A 117 -9.40 -10.47 8.40
C PHE A 117 -8.67 -10.73 9.73
N ILE A 118 -7.89 -11.79 9.81
CA ILE A 118 -7.06 -12.13 10.99
C ILE A 118 -6.01 -11.04 11.22
N GLU A 119 -5.32 -10.59 10.17
CA GLU A 119 -4.31 -9.55 10.24
C GLU A 119 -4.91 -8.25 10.76
N ARG A 120 -6.06 -7.84 10.21
CA ARG A 120 -6.82 -6.68 10.68
C ARG A 120 -7.21 -6.81 12.15
N LEU A 121 -7.76 -7.95 12.57
CA LEU A 121 -8.11 -8.16 13.99
C LEU A 121 -6.89 -8.03 14.91
N LYS A 122 -5.74 -8.57 14.48
CA LYS A 122 -4.52 -8.58 15.28
C LYS A 122 -3.89 -7.19 15.38
N HIS A 123 -3.86 -6.44 14.29
CA HIS A 123 -3.04 -5.24 14.13
C HIS A 123 -3.81 -3.91 14.05
N GLU A 124 -5.06 -3.91 13.57
CA GLU A 124 -5.86 -2.69 13.37
C GLU A 124 -6.63 -2.31 14.63
N ARG A 125 -6.63 -1.01 14.95
CA ARG A 125 -7.35 -0.41 16.07
C ARG A 125 -8.09 0.85 15.61
N SER A 126 -9.19 1.17 16.28
CA SER A 126 -10.02 2.35 16.01
C SER A 126 -10.01 3.32 17.19
N VAL A 127 -9.91 4.62 16.91
CA VAL A 127 -9.96 5.71 17.88
C VAL A 127 -10.97 6.76 17.42
N LYS A 128 -11.86 7.21 18.31
CA LYS A 128 -12.80 8.28 17.99
C LYS A 128 -12.06 9.58 17.69
N PHE A 129 -12.34 10.19 16.55
CA PHE A 129 -11.72 11.46 16.17
C PHE A 129 -12.55 12.64 16.71
N LYS A 130 -12.15 13.19 17.86
CA LYS A 130 -12.85 14.31 18.51
C LYS A 130 -12.30 15.65 18.02
N HIS A 131 -10.99 15.76 17.93
CA HIS A 131 -10.29 16.98 17.52
C HIS A 131 -10.16 17.07 16.00
N ASN A 132 -11.31 17.09 15.31
CA ASN A 132 -11.38 16.97 13.85
C ASN A 132 -11.31 18.30 13.09
N ASN A 133 -11.03 19.41 13.77
CA ASN A 133 -10.88 20.73 13.16
C ASN A 133 -9.45 21.25 13.28
N ILE A 134 -8.78 21.47 12.14
CA ILE A 134 -7.37 21.90 12.11
C ILE A 134 -7.17 23.34 12.60
N TYR A 135 -8.20 24.20 12.53
CA TYR A 135 -8.09 25.57 13.02
C TYR A 135 -8.11 25.67 14.54
N GLU A 136 -8.78 24.72 15.20
CA GLU A 136 -8.95 24.70 16.65
C GLU A 136 -7.87 23.87 17.34
N TYR A 137 -7.53 22.71 16.77
CA TYR A 137 -6.69 21.72 17.44
C TYR A 137 -5.37 21.42 16.71
N GLY A 138 -5.18 22.00 15.52
CA GLY A 138 -4.04 21.68 14.66
C GLY A 138 -3.94 20.18 14.35
N VAL A 139 -2.72 19.70 14.15
CA VAL A 139 -2.43 18.26 14.04
C VAL A 139 -2.17 17.62 15.41
N GLU A 140 -1.92 18.42 16.46
CA GLU A 140 -1.72 17.94 17.84
C GLU A 140 -2.94 17.14 18.31
N GLY A 141 -4.14 17.64 18.02
CA GLY A 141 -5.41 16.99 18.38
C GLY A 141 -5.55 15.54 17.88
N ILE A 142 -4.96 15.21 16.72
CA ILE A 142 -4.93 13.84 16.17
C ILE A 142 -4.13 12.93 17.11
N PHE A 143 -2.91 13.34 17.45
CA PHE A 143 -2.03 12.56 18.33
C PHE A 143 -2.58 12.49 19.75
N GLU A 144 -3.22 13.55 20.26
CA GLU A 144 -3.88 13.53 21.57
C GLU A 144 -5.00 12.50 21.65
N ASP A 145 -5.88 12.45 20.65
CA ASP A 145 -7.00 11.50 20.64
C ASP A 145 -6.50 10.06 20.58
N ILE A 146 -5.44 9.81 19.83
CA ILE A 146 -4.76 8.51 19.80
C ILE A 146 -4.14 8.18 21.16
N ASN A 147 -3.37 9.11 21.71
CA ASN A 147 -2.60 8.92 22.94
C ASN A 147 -3.50 8.66 24.18
N LYS A 148 -4.75 9.17 24.17
CA LYS A 148 -5.76 8.86 25.20
C LYS A 148 -6.09 7.35 25.28
N LYS A 149 -6.01 6.62 24.17
CA LYS A 149 -6.35 5.18 24.12
C LYS A 149 -5.13 4.29 23.93
N TYR A 150 -4.11 4.76 23.22
CA TYR A 150 -2.89 4.04 22.91
C TYR A 150 -1.71 4.95 23.17
N THR A 151 -1.00 4.72 24.28
CA THR A 151 0.18 5.53 24.64
C THR A 151 1.22 5.46 23.53
N LEU A 152 1.42 6.58 22.84
CA LEU A 152 2.42 6.71 21.80
C LEU A 152 3.81 6.95 22.42
N PRO A 153 4.89 6.51 21.76
CA PRO A 153 6.24 6.92 22.09
C PRO A 153 6.36 8.45 22.23
N LYS A 154 7.13 8.90 23.23
CA LYS A 154 7.37 10.34 23.44
C LYS A 154 8.07 11.00 22.25
N LYS A 155 8.95 10.26 21.57
CA LYS A 155 9.70 10.70 20.41
C LYS A 155 9.32 9.81 19.22
N LEU A 156 8.70 10.42 18.21
CA LEU A 156 8.22 9.77 17.01
C LEU A 156 8.98 10.28 15.78
N TYR A 157 9.20 9.36 14.85
CA TYR A 157 9.83 9.58 13.55
C TYR A 157 8.89 9.08 12.46
N MET A 158 8.86 9.75 11.32
CA MET A 158 8.10 9.32 10.16
C MET A 158 8.91 8.31 9.33
N ALA A 159 8.29 7.18 9.00
CA ALA A 159 8.80 6.28 7.96
C ALA A 159 8.51 6.83 6.55
N THR A 160 7.44 7.62 6.43
CA THR A 160 7.03 8.26 5.17
C THR A 160 6.92 9.78 5.35
N ASP A 161 5.74 10.32 5.15
CA ASP A 161 5.32 11.71 5.22
C ASP A 161 4.01 11.80 6.03
N PHE A 162 3.57 13.02 6.27
CA PHE A 162 2.27 13.32 6.85
C PHE A 162 1.47 14.12 5.83
N ASP A 163 0.38 13.54 5.34
CA ASP A 163 -0.54 14.15 4.37
C ASP A 163 -1.91 14.31 5.05
N LEU A 164 -2.49 15.51 4.96
CA LEU A 164 -3.80 15.84 5.50
C LEU A 164 -4.58 16.72 4.53
N THR A 165 -5.87 16.42 4.35
CA THR A 165 -6.79 17.27 3.58
C THR A 165 -7.97 17.72 4.42
N PHE A 166 -8.40 18.97 4.25
CA PHE A 166 -9.45 19.61 5.04
C PHE A 166 -10.33 20.54 4.21
N HIS A 167 -11.53 20.82 4.69
CA HIS A 167 -12.46 21.78 4.10
C HIS A 167 -12.15 23.22 4.52
N SER A 168 -12.77 24.18 3.85
CA SER A 168 -12.60 25.61 4.15
C SER A 168 -13.03 26.02 5.56
N ASP A 169 -13.88 25.24 6.23
CA ASP A 169 -14.28 25.40 7.63
C ASP A 169 -13.26 24.81 8.64
N GLY A 170 -12.19 24.19 8.16
CA GLY A 170 -11.15 23.56 8.98
C GLY A 170 -11.43 22.09 9.29
N THR A 171 -12.59 21.55 8.90
CA THR A 171 -12.94 20.15 9.12
C THR A 171 -11.99 19.24 8.35
N ILE A 172 -11.25 18.41 9.06
CA ILE A 172 -10.34 17.42 8.50
C ILE A 172 -11.16 16.34 7.78
N THR A 173 -10.77 16.02 6.55
CA THR A 173 -11.48 15.08 5.68
C THR A 173 -10.74 13.76 5.48
N ALA A 174 -9.41 13.82 5.43
CA ALA A 174 -8.56 12.65 5.41
C ALA A 174 -7.16 13.01 5.90
N PHE A 175 -6.44 12.03 6.47
CA PHE A 175 -5.00 12.11 6.66
C PHE A 175 -4.38 10.71 6.65
N ASP A 176 -3.08 10.64 6.38
CA ASP A 176 -2.28 9.43 6.40
C ASP A 176 -0.85 9.75 6.88
N THR A 177 -0.32 8.91 7.75
CA THR A 177 1.10 8.94 8.12
C THR A 177 1.56 7.59 8.67
N PHE A 178 2.81 7.23 8.41
CA PHE A 178 3.44 6.06 9.02
C PHE A 178 4.55 6.50 9.97
N VAL A 179 4.39 6.26 11.26
CA VAL A 179 5.32 6.70 12.31
C VAL A 179 5.84 5.54 13.15
N TYR A 180 7.02 5.73 13.73
CA TYR A 180 7.65 4.78 14.64
C TYR A 180 8.38 5.47 15.78
N GLY A 181 8.58 4.74 16.87
CA GLY A 181 9.33 5.22 18.03
C GLY A 181 9.60 4.12 19.04
N LYS A 182 10.34 4.46 20.10
CA LYS A 182 10.60 3.54 21.22
C LYS A 182 9.66 3.85 22.38
N ASN A 183 9.00 2.82 22.89
CA ASN A 183 8.17 2.91 24.08
C ASN A 183 9.02 3.11 25.35
N ALA A 184 8.38 3.19 26.52
CA ALA A 184 9.06 3.39 27.79
C ALA A 184 10.09 2.29 28.13
N ASP A 185 9.88 1.08 27.63
CA ASP A 185 10.77 -0.08 27.81
C ASP A 185 11.89 -0.14 26.76
N GLY A 186 11.97 0.86 25.86
CA GLY A 186 12.93 0.89 24.76
C GLY A 186 12.57 -0.01 23.57
N LYS A 187 11.39 -0.66 23.60
CA LYS A 187 10.90 -1.49 22.51
C LYS A 187 10.35 -0.63 21.38
N GLU A 188 10.71 -1.00 20.16
CA GLU A 188 10.22 -0.36 18.96
C GLU A 188 8.75 -0.66 18.69
N GLU A 189 8.00 0.40 18.37
CA GLU A 189 6.60 0.32 17.96
C GLU A 189 6.39 1.16 16.71
N THR A 190 5.54 0.66 15.82
CA THR A 190 5.20 1.28 14.54
C THR A 190 3.69 1.45 14.43
N TYR A 191 3.26 2.53 13.79
CA TYR A 191 1.86 2.96 13.69
C TYR A 191 1.60 3.58 12.32
N LEU A 192 0.84 2.89 11.47
CA LEU A 192 0.22 3.49 10.29
C LEU A 192 -1.11 4.10 10.74
N ILE A 193 -1.20 5.42 10.70
CA ILE A 193 -2.31 6.21 11.23
C ILE A 193 -3.04 6.83 10.05
N THR A 194 -4.31 6.46 9.88
CA THR A 194 -5.10 6.89 8.72
C THR A 194 -6.49 7.33 9.14
N TYR A 195 -7.05 8.29 8.40
CA TYR A 195 -8.43 8.72 8.54
C TYR A 195 -8.98 9.07 7.17
N ASN A 196 -10.23 8.70 6.91
CA ASN A 196 -10.96 9.13 5.73
C ASN A 196 -12.45 9.22 6.07
N LYS A 197 -12.97 10.44 6.09
CA LYS A 197 -14.37 10.75 6.44
C LYS A 197 -15.40 9.99 5.60
N LYS A 198 -15.06 9.60 4.35
CA LYS A 198 -15.93 8.80 3.48
C LYS A 198 -15.99 7.32 3.89
N LYS A 199 -14.97 6.83 4.61
CA LYS A 199 -14.85 5.42 5.03
C LYS A 199 -15.26 5.22 6.49
N SER A 200 -14.90 6.14 7.39
CA SER A 200 -15.12 6.01 8.83
C SER A 200 -15.18 7.38 9.52
N GLN A 201 -15.85 7.44 10.68
CA GLN A 201 -15.81 8.59 11.59
C GLN A 201 -14.64 8.51 12.59
N ASP A 202 -13.98 7.36 12.67
CA ASP A 202 -12.87 7.08 13.56
C ASP A 202 -11.53 7.07 12.81
N ILE A 203 -10.44 7.35 13.55
CA ILE A 203 -9.05 7.15 13.12
C ILE A 203 -8.73 5.66 13.17
N THR A 204 -8.17 5.14 12.08
CA THR A 204 -7.64 3.78 11.97
C THR A 204 -6.15 3.77 12.27
N ILE A 205 -5.71 2.85 13.13
CA ILE A 205 -4.31 2.66 13.51
C ILE A 205 -3.92 1.22 13.24
N ILE A 206 -2.96 0.98 12.36
CA ILE A 206 -2.38 -0.35 12.12
C ILE A 206 -1.01 -0.41 12.80
N ARG A 207 -0.85 -1.36 13.72
CA ARG A 207 0.36 -1.51 14.54
C ARG A 207 1.28 -2.62 14.04
N ASN A 208 2.57 -2.50 14.36
CA ASN A 208 3.60 -3.52 14.06
C ASN A 208 3.83 -3.75 12.56
N GLY A 209 3.67 -2.72 11.75
CA GLY A 209 4.14 -2.71 10.36
C GLY A 209 5.67 -2.62 10.29
N TYR A 210 6.24 -3.02 9.17
CA TYR A 210 7.69 -2.91 8.92
C TYR A 210 8.05 -1.50 8.46
N ALA A 211 8.76 -0.74 9.30
CA ALA A 211 9.11 0.66 9.05
C ALA A 211 10.58 0.88 8.63
N ASN A 212 11.44 -0.14 8.70
CA ASN A 212 12.90 -0.03 8.52
C ASN A 212 13.53 1.19 9.23
N PRO A 213 13.43 1.28 10.56
CA PRO A 213 13.70 2.51 11.29
C PRO A 213 15.20 2.82 11.38
N ASP A 214 15.55 4.02 10.93
CA ASP A 214 16.90 4.59 10.97
C ASP A 214 17.09 5.61 12.10
N TYR A 215 15.98 6.04 12.73
CA TYR A 215 15.94 7.08 13.76
C TYR A 215 16.60 8.38 13.30
N ASP A 216 16.42 8.72 12.02
CA ASP A 216 16.88 9.97 11.43
C ASP A 216 16.12 11.15 12.05
N ASP A 217 16.84 12.06 12.72
CA ASP A 217 16.24 13.26 13.30
C ASP A 217 15.60 14.14 12.22
N ASP A 218 16.01 14.05 10.95
CA ASP A 218 15.34 14.76 9.86
C ASP A 218 13.89 14.27 9.63
N LYS A 219 13.49 13.13 10.22
CA LYS A 219 12.13 12.57 10.16
C LYS A 219 11.28 12.80 11.42
N LEU A 220 11.67 13.69 12.32
CA LEU A 220 10.91 13.94 13.56
C LEU A 220 9.47 14.42 13.31
N VAL A 221 8.54 13.96 14.15
CA VAL A 221 7.14 14.39 14.17
C VAL A 221 6.93 15.65 15.04
N GLU A 222 7.75 15.84 16.08
CA GLU A 222 7.62 17.00 16.98
C GLU A 222 7.64 18.36 16.25
N PRO A 223 8.54 18.61 15.26
CA PRO A 223 8.54 19.86 14.53
C PRO A 223 7.26 20.11 13.72
N LEU A 224 6.59 19.06 13.20
CA LEU A 224 5.29 19.19 12.55
C LEU A 224 4.25 19.77 13.53
N ILE A 225 4.16 19.22 14.74
CA ILE A 225 3.21 19.65 15.76
C ILE A 225 3.45 21.12 16.14
N LYS A 226 4.71 21.47 16.44
CA LYS A 226 5.11 22.83 16.81
C LYS A 226 4.85 23.84 15.68
N THR A 227 5.20 23.48 14.45
CA THR A 227 5.02 24.37 13.30
C THR A 227 3.54 24.62 13.04
N VAL A 228 2.70 23.57 12.99
CA VAL A 228 1.25 23.73 12.76
C VAL A 228 0.58 24.57 13.83
N LYS A 229 1.01 24.45 15.09
CA LYS A 229 0.51 25.28 16.19
C LYS A 229 0.79 26.77 16.00
N ALA A 230 1.92 27.12 15.38
CA ALA A 230 2.28 28.51 15.08
C ALA A 230 1.59 29.03 13.81
N ILE A 231 1.26 28.16 12.83
CA ILE A 231 0.69 28.59 11.55
C ILE A 231 -0.74 29.14 11.75
N PRO A 232 -1.05 30.34 11.23
CA PRO A 232 -2.42 30.84 11.18
C PRO A 232 -3.20 30.22 10.01
N VAL A 233 -3.44 28.91 10.06
CA VAL A 233 -3.95 28.09 8.94
C VAL A 233 -5.17 28.71 8.25
N LYS A 234 -6.16 29.16 9.03
CA LYS A 234 -7.38 29.80 8.52
C LYS A 234 -7.10 31.05 7.67
N ARG A 235 -6.13 31.88 8.09
CA ARG A 235 -5.70 33.09 7.36
C ARG A 235 -4.86 32.74 6.14
N THR A 236 -4.11 31.65 6.19
CA THR A 236 -3.33 31.17 5.05
C THR A 236 -4.26 30.78 3.90
N VAL A 237 -5.22 29.90 4.17
CA VAL A 237 -6.10 29.35 3.13
C VAL A 237 -7.12 30.33 2.60
N SER A 238 -7.54 31.33 3.39
CA SER A 238 -8.50 32.36 2.97
C SER A 238 -8.00 33.22 1.80
N LYS A 239 -6.71 33.14 1.45
CA LYS A 239 -6.12 33.86 0.31
C LYS A 239 -6.47 33.22 -1.03
N TRP A 240 -6.83 31.93 -1.06
CA TRP A 240 -7.05 31.18 -2.30
C TRP A 240 -8.54 31.05 -2.69
N ASN A 241 -9.48 31.28 -1.76
CA ASN A 241 -10.92 31.17 -2.00
C ASN A 241 -11.40 29.81 -2.55
N GLU A 242 -10.81 28.70 -2.09
CA GLU A 242 -11.13 27.34 -2.51
C GLU A 242 -11.95 26.57 -1.46
N GLY A 243 -12.60 25.49 -1.88
CA GLY A 243 -13.44 24.65 -1.00
C GLY A 243 -12.70 23.54 -0.26
N LYS A 244 -11.45 23.26 -0.65
CA LYS A 244 -10.63 22.17 -0.10
C LYS A 244 -9.16 22.56 -0.10
N TYR A 245 -8.47 22.17 0.95
CA TYR A 245 -7.06 22.45 1.19
C TYR A 245 -6.31 21.20 1.62
N GLY A 246 -4.98 21.25 1.49
CA GLY A 246 -4.06 20.22 1.91
C GLY A 246 -2.98 20.77 2.83
N LEU A 247 -2.45 19.91 3.69
CA LEU A 247 -1.27 20.13 4.52
C LEU A 247 -0.36 18.92 4.35
N ILE A 248 0.91 19.16 4.02
CA ILE A 248 1.90 18.10 3.86
C ILE A 248 3.20 18.42 4.61
N TYR A 249 3.82 17.37 5.14
CA TYR A 249 5.06 17.45 5.90
C TYR A 249 5.94 16.22 5.66
N TYR A 250 7.20 16.46 5.33
CA TYR A 250 8.18 15.42 4.94
C TYR A 250 9.28 15.18 5.97
N GLY A 251 9.30 15.98 7.03
CA GLY A 251 10.47 16.14 7.88
C GLY A 251 11.26 17.39 7.49
N LYS A 252 12.57 17.36 7.75
CA LYS A 252 13.50 18.42 7.37
C LYS A 252 13.69 18.40 5.85
N ARG A 253 13.63 19.58 5.23
CA ARG A 253 13.85 19.76 3.79
C ARG A 253 14.95 20.80 3.58
N ASN A 254 15.68 20.64 2.47
CA ASN A 254 16.56 21.65 1.92
C ASN A 254 15.87 22.25 0.68
N TRP A 255 15.57 23.55 0.73
CA TRP A 255 14.99 24.31 -0.37
C TRP A 255 16.04 25.07 -1.19
N GLY A 256 17.33 24.89 -0.86
CA GLY A 256 18.43 25.64 -1.45
C GLY A 256 18.19 27.13 -1.26
N TYR A 257 18.27 27.88 -2.35
CA TYR A 257 18.03 29.33 -2.35
C TYR A 257 16.62 29.72 -2.79
N ASN A 258 15.71 28.73 -2.96
CA ASN A 258 14.36 28.99 -3.42
C ASN A 258 13.48 29.60 -2.30
N THR A 259 13.15 30.87 -2.43
CA THR A 259 12.27 31.60 -1.50
C THR A 259 10.78 31.45 -1.84
N GLU A 260 10.44 30.82 -2.97
CA GLU A 260 9.07 30.74 -3.47
C GLU A 260 8.13 30.06 -2.46
N GLY A 261 7.14 30.82 -1.99
CA GLY A 261 6.16 30.34 -1.01
C GLY A 261 6.72 30.11 0.40
N ILE A 262 8.01 30.32 0.64
CA ILE A 262 8.64 30.11 1.96
C ILE A 262 8.24 31.24 2.90
N ILE A 263 7.73 30.85 4.08
CA ILE A 263 7.35 31.76 5.15
C ILE A 263 8.03 31.28 6.42
N ASN A 264 9.04 32.02 6.86
CA ASN A 264 9.61 31.78 8.16
C ASN A 264 8.63 32.24 9.24
N ILE A 265 8.46 31.47 10.29
CA ILE A 265 7.53 31.78 11.38
C ILE A 265 8.18 31.47 12.72
N ASN A 266 7.97 32.29 13.74
CA ASN A 266 8.42 31.97 15.10
C ASN A 266 7.32 31.25 15.91
N GLU A 267 7.64 30.78 17.11
CA GLU A 267 6.66 30.10 17.98
C GLU A 267 5.46 31.00 18.36
N ASP A 268 5.62 32.33 18.33
CA ASP A 268 4.55 33.31 18.58
C ASP A 268 3.64 33.55 17.35
N GLY A 269 3.90 32.89 16.22
CA GLY A 269 3.12 33.03 14.99
C GLY A 269 3.45 34.28 14.16
N LYS A 270 4.57 34.96 14.44
CA LYS A 270 5.06 36.11 13.67
C LYS A 270 5.72 35.62 12.38
N GLU A 271 5.14 36.02 11.25
CA GLU A 271 5.63 35.67 9.91
C GLU A 271 6.74 36.62 9.44
N HIS A 272 7.78 36.03 8.86
CA HIS A 272 8.90 36.69 8.22
C HIS A 272 9.03 36.13 6.79
N LYS A 273 8.67 36.94 5.80
CA LYS A 273 8.87 36.55 4.39
C LYS A 273 10.34 36.72 4.03
N LEU A 274 10.88 35.77 3.27
CA LEU A 274 12.18 35.95 2.62
C LEU A 274 11.95 36.55 1.24
N GLU A 275 12.54 37.71 0.98
CA GLU A 275 12.63 38.27 -0.36
C GLU A 275 13.82 37.64 -1.11
N GLU A 276 14.96 37.49 -0.44
CA GLU A 276 16.16 36.85 -0.97
C GLU A 276 16.78 35.89 0.07
N ALA A 277 17.44 34.83 -0.42
CA ALA A 277 18.13 33.85 0.41
C ALA A 277 19.65 34.07 0.35
N THR A 278 20.26 34.51 1.45
CA THR A 278 21.73 34.65 1.56
C THR A 278 22.42 33.34 1.96
N SER A 279 21.65 32.33 2.35
CA SER A 279 22.09 30.98 2.70
C SER A 279 21.02 29.96 2.32
N GLU A 280 21.41 28.69 2.22
CA GLU A 280 20.43 27.62 1.99
C GLU A 280 19.33 27.60 3.06
N ILE A 281 18.09 27.45 2.60
CA ILE A 281 16.89 27.38 3.42
C ILE A 281 16.67 25.92 3.79
N ILE A 282 17.10 25.56 4.99
CA ILE A 282 16.94 24.22 5.53
C ILE A 282 16.02 24.29 6.76
N GLY A 283 15.08 23.35 6.86
CA GLY A 283 14.25 23.23 8.05
C GLY A 283 13.07 22.29 7.93
N TYR A 284 12.42 22.05 9.06
CA TYR A 284 11.18 21.28 9.14
C TYR A 284 10.04 22.11 8.57
N THR A 285 9.70 21.85 7.31
CA THR A 285 8.77 22.69 6.55
C THR A 285 7.41 22.04 6.47
N VAL A 286 6.36 22.77 6.87
CA VAL A 286 4.96 22.38 6.68
C VAL A 286 4.39 23.16 5.51
N SER A 287 3.89 22.46 4.49
CA SER A 287 3.34 23.09 3.29
C SER A 287 1.82 23.01 3.30
N ILE A 288 1.15 24.15 3.11
CA ILE A 288 -0.30 24.25 2.92
C ILE A 288 -0.57 24.58 1.46
N PHE A 289 -1.51 23.89 0.83
CA PHE A 289 -1.77 23.99 -0.60
C PHE A 289 -3.24 23.77 -0.95
N VAL A 290 -3.57 23.97 -2.23
CA VAL A 290 -4.87 23.64 -2.82
C VAL A 290 -4.70 22.39 -3.67
N PRO A 291 -5.31 21.24 -3.29
CA PRO A 291 -5.18 20.01 -4.03
C PRO A 291 -5.58 20.14 -5.51
N GLY A 292 -4.67 19.80 -6.42
CA GLY A 292 -4.89 19.81 -7.86
C GLY A 292 -4.68 21.16 -8.54
N LYS A 293 -4.25 22.20 -7.81
CA LYS A 293 -3.95 23.54 -8.34
C LYS A 293 -2.52 23.98 -8.04
N GLU A 294 -1.61 23.06 -7.73
CA GLU A 294 -0.23 23.38 -7.29
C GLU A 294 0.62 24.02 -8.40
N LYS A 295 0.21 23.87 -9.67
CA LYS A 295 0.82 24.56 -10.83
C LYS A 295 0.32 25.99 -11.01
N GLU A 296 -0.83 26.33 -10.43
CA GLU A 296 -1.49 27.63 -10.55
C GLU A 296 -1.32 28.47 -9.28
N LEU A 297 -1.27 27.79 -8.12
CA LEU A 297 -1.22 28.37 -6.80
C LEU A 297 0.02 27.87 -6.06
N VAL A 298 0.92 28.81 -5.78
CA VAL A 298 2.12 28.53 -4.99
C VAL A 298 1.74 28.10 -3.57
N PRO A 299 2.19 26.92 -3.11
CA PRO A 299 2.00 26.47 -1.74
C PRO A 299 2.60 27.43 -0.71
N ALA A 300 1.91 27.61 0.42
CA ALA A 300 2.46 28.33 1.57
C ALA A 300 3.31 27.36 2.41
N ARG A 301 4.63 27.56 2.41
CA ARG A 301 5.63 26.66 3.00
C ARG A 301 6.19 27.28 4.27
N TYR A 302 5.64 26.89 5.42
CA TYR A 302 6.02 27.43 6.71
C TYR A 302 7.22 26.71 7.30
N ASN A 303 8.22 27.48 7.69
CA ASN A 303 9.44 27.00 8.33
C ASN A 303 9.58 27.63 9.72
N LEU A 304 9.53 26.82 10.78
CA LEU A 304 9.57 27.32 12.15
C LEU A 304 11.01 27.74 12.53
N ILE A 305 11.20 29.01 12.82
CA ILE A 305 12.40 29.57 13.44
C ILE A 305 12.27 29.42 14.95
N GLY A 306 13.12 28.58 15.54
CA GLY A 306 13.20 28.42 16.99
C GLY A 306 14.49 27.71 17.39
N ASP A 307 14.51 26.39 17.22
CA ASP A 307 15.69 25.57 17.53
C ASP A 307 16.78 25.74 16.46
N PRO A 308 17.99 26.23 16.81
CA PRO A 308 19.09 26.42 15.87
C PRO A 308 19.54 25.13 15.16
N ASN A 309 19.25 23.95 15.72
CA ASN A 309 19.56 22.66 15.10
C ASN A 309 18.64 22.33 13.94
N TRP A 310 17.46 22.97 13.86
CA TRP A 310 16.49 22.71 12.79
C TRP A 310 16.94 23.32 11.47
N SER A 311 17.67 24.43 11.53
CA SER A 311 18.25 25.12 10.37
C SER A 311 19.59 24.53 9.90
N LYS A 312 19.97 23.35 10.41
CA LYS A 312 21.18 22.63 10.02
C LYS A 312 20.80 21.22 9.61
N LEU A 313 21.47 20.67 8.59
CA LEU A 313 21.35 19.25 8.31
C LEU A 313 21.91 18.48 9.51
N ASN A 314 21.15 17.50 10.03
CA ASN A 314 21.65 16.65 11.11
C ASN A 314 22.62 15.62 10.52
N THR A 315 23.76 16.08 10.05
CA THR A 315 24.86 15.19 9.68
C THR A 315 25.50 14.71 10.98
N LYS A 316 24.97 13.65 11.58
CA LYS A 316 25.83 12.80 12.40
C LYS A 316 26.75 12.05 11.44
N PRO A 317 28.07 12.17 11.55
CA PRO A 317 28.97 11.13 11.09
C PRO A 317 28.82 9.92 12.05
N ASN A 318 27.69 9.22 11.99
CA ASN A 318 27.70 7.81 12.34
C ASN A 318 28.22 7.13 11.08
N GLN A 319 29.48 6.69 11.00
CA GLN A 319 29.97 5.55 11.78
C GLN A 319 28.87 4.51 12.10
N LYS A 320 27.93 4.29 11.17
CA LYS A 320 27.90 2.94 10.61
C LYS A 320 29.14 2.84 9.74
N SER A 321 30.20 2.33 10.34
CA SER A 321 30.88 1.21 9.68
C SER A 321 29.83 0.10 9.48
N SER A 322 28.86 0.31 8.58
CA SER A 322 28.70 -0.71 7.55
C SER A 322 30.08 -0.72 6.96
N LYS A 323 30.81 -1.82 7.18
CA LYS A 323 31.96 -2.16 6.38
C LYS A 323 31.73 -1.51 5.01
N GLU A 324 32.69 -0.75 4.53
CA GLU A 324 33.00 -0.80 3.11
C GLU A 324 33.19 -2.31 2.78
N LYS A 325 32.08 -3.06 2.72
CA LYS A 325 31.88 -3.96 1.62
C LYS A 325 31.96 -2.99 0.47
N GLN A 326 33.17 -2.91 -0.10
CA GLN A 326 33.38 -2.79 -1.52
C GLN A 326 32.07 -2.39 -2.18
N GLN A 327 31.88 -1.08 -2.36
CA GLN A 327 30.65 -0.51 -2.89
C GLN A 327 30.38 -1.24 -4.20
N ASP A 328 29.56 -2.27 -4.12
CA ASP A 328 29.28 -3.11 -5.26
C ASP A 328 28.53 -2.16 -6.20
N LEU A 329 29.19 -1.82 -7.31
CA LEU A 329 28.67 -1.09 -8.47
C LEU A 329 27.50 -1.88 -9.06
N THR A 330 26.44 -2.01 -8.28
CA THR A 330 25.31 -2.89 -8.51
C THR A 330 24.15 -2.05 -8.96
N ASN A 331 23.63 -2.43 -10.11
CA ASN A 331 22.48 -1.79 -10.70
C ASN A 331 21.24 -2.15 -9.87
N SER A 332 20.40 -1.17 -9.58
CA SER A 332 19.09 -1.29 -8.96
C SER A 332 18.03 -0.69 -9.87
N LYS A 333 16.78 -0.61 -9.40
CA LYS A 333 15.71 0.06 -10.17
C LYS A 333 15.94 1.57 -10.29
N GLU A 334 16.64 2.17 -9.35
CA GLU A 334 16.92 3.61 -9.28
C GLU A 334 18.36 3.98 -9.61
N GLN A 335 19.26 3.00 -9.78
CA GLN A 335 20.69 3.25 -10.03
C GLN A 335 21.23 2.34 -11.13
N PHE A 336 21.97 2.91 -12.08
CA PHE A 336 22.58 2.18 -13.17
C PHE A 336 24.01 2.67 -13.44
N PHE A 337 24.98 1.77 -13.40
CA PHE A 337 26.34 2.00 -13.84
C PHE A 337 26.51 1.51 -15.28
N LEU A 338 26.83 2.45 -16.17
CA LEU A 338 27.20 2.17 -17.56
C LEU A 338 28.64 1.63 -17.63
N SER A 339 29.50 2.07 -16.72
CA SER A 339 30.86 1.59 -16.54
C SER A 339 31.25 1.63 -15.06
N LYS A 340 32.49 1.25 -14.73
CA LYS A 340 33.00 1.36 -13.34
C LYS A 340 33.08 2.81 -12.84
N GLU A 341 33.09 3.78 -13.75
CA GLU A 341 33.26 5.21 -13.43
C GLU A 341 31.96 5.99 -13.67
N VAL A 342 31.24 5.66 -14.74
CA VAL A 342 30.04 6.39 -15.15
C VAL A 342 28.79 5.67 -14.65
N GLY A 343 28.00 6.39 -13.86
CA GLY A 343 26.73 5.90 -13.34
C GLY A 343 25.66 6.96 -13.26
N TYR A 344 24.41 6.51 -13.12
CA TYR A 344 23.21 7.30 -13.10
C TYR A 344 22.35 6.88 -11.90
N LYS A 345 21.72 7.84 -11.24
CA LYS A 345 20.89 7.60 -10.06
C LYS A 345 19.68 8.51 -10.05
N LEU A 346 18.50 7.92 -9.92
CA LEU A 346 17.26 8.64 -9.66
C LEU A 346 17.16 8.94 -8.17
N ASN A 347 17.03 10.23 -7.83
CA ASN A 347 16.83 10.68 -6.47
C ASN A 347 15.40 11.15 -6.32
N MET A 348 14.67 10.63 -5.34
CA MET A 348 13.33 11.10 -5.03
C MET A 348 13.39 12.54 -4.53
N THR A 349 12.69 13.46 -5.19
CA THR A 349 12.67 14.90 -4.87
C THR A 349 11.46 15.26 -4.03
N GLU A 350 10.28 14.70 -4.35
CA GLU A 350 9.01 14.93 -3.64
C GLU A 350 8.13 13.67 -3.68
N LYS A 351 7.18 13.51 -2.74
CA LYS A 351 6.21 12.41 -2.77
C LYS A 351 4.83 12.85 -2.25
N ALA A 352 3.81 12.99 -3.08
CA ALA A 352 2.48 13.44 -2.66
C ALA A 352 1.38 12.47 -3.14
N LEU A 353 0.37 12.17 -2.31
CA LEU A 353 -0.81 11.37 -2.71
C LEU A 353 -0.48 10.03 -3.43
N GLY A 354 0.57 9.31 -3.00
CA GLY A 354 1.00 8.04 -3.63
C GLY A 354 1.89 8.19 -4.88
N SER A 355 2.27 9.42 -5.23
CA SER A 355 3.10 9.77 -6.38
C SER A 355 4.47 10.27 -5.92
N ALA A 356 5.56 9.76 -6.47
CA ALA A 356 6.90 10.32 -6.23
C ALA A 356 7.43 11.04 -7.49
N PHE A 357 8.11 12.15 -7.26
CA PHE A 357 8.88 12.91 -8.24
C PHE A 357 10.36 12.59 -8.05
N TYR A 358 11.13 12.68 -9.13
CA TYR A 358 12.54 12.32 -9.11
C TYR A 358 13.39 13.38 -9.82
N SER A 359 14.67 13.45 -9.47
CA SER A 359 15.72 14.03 -10.28
C SER A 359 16.68 12.93 -10.72
N LEU A 360 17.41 13.14 -11.80
CA LEU A 360 18.46 12.26 -12.29
C LEU A 360 19.83 12.87 -11.99
N SER A 361 20.66 12.12 -11.29
CA SER A 361 22.07 12.43 -11.09
C SER A 361 22.98 11.53 -11.91
N LYS A 362 24.17 12.04 -12.22
CA LYS A 362 25.25 11.34 -12.91
C LYS A 362 26.53 11.39 -12.06
N THR A 363 27.28 10.31 -12.08
CA THR A 363 28.65 10.23 -11.57
C THR A 363 29.60 9.92 -12.72
N ILE A 364 30.83 10.38 -12.61
CA ILE A 364 31.95 10.09 -13.53
C ILE A 364 33.19 9.57 -12.80
N ASP A 365 33.08 9.31 -11.50
CA ASP A 365 34.21 8.91 -10.64
C ASP A 365 33.92 7.62 -9.85
N GLY A 366 32.97 6.82 -10.34
CA GLY A 366 32.58 5.54 -9.75
C GLY A 366 31.64 5.69 -8.55
N GLY A 367 30.87 6.79 -8.51
CA GLY A 367 29.89 7.05 -7.48
C GLY A 367 30.44 7.76 -6.23
N LYS A 368 31.65 8.32 -6.30
CA LYS A 368 32.22 9.13 -5.20
C LYS A 368 31.56 10.51 -5.16
N THR A 369 31.28 11.09 -6.33
CA THR A 369 30.52 12.33 -6.47
C THR A 369 29.37 12.14 -7.46
N TRP A 370 28.26 12.84 -7.21
CA TRP A 370 27.04 12.79 -8.02
C TRP A 370 26.56 14.21 -8.31
N GLU A 371 26.36 14.52 -9.59
CA GLU A 371 25.84 15.81 -10.06
C GLU A 371 24.41 15.63 -10.58
N VAL A 372 23.47 16.51 -10.24
CA VAL A 372 22.11 16.48 -10.79
C VAL A 372 22.15 17.01 -12.22
N ILE A 373 21.82 16.16 -13.19
CA ILE A 373 21.83 16.50 -14.62
C ILE A 373 20.42 16.77 -15.18
N ASN A 374 19.37 16.38 -14.46
CA ASN A 374 17.98 16.66 -14.82
C ASN A 374 17.09 16.66 -13.57
N THR A 375 16.31 17.72 -13.37
CA THR A 375 15.45 17.89 -12.18
C THR A 375 14.05 17.28 -12.33
N ASP A 376 13.63 16.92 -13.54
CA ASP A 376 12.33 16.31 -13.85
C ASP A 376 12.45 15.31 -15.03
N PRO A 377 13.12 14.18 -14.82
CA PRO A 377 13.40 13.21 -15.88
C PRO A 377 12.16 12.42 -16.32
N PHE A 378 11.05 12.53 -15.58
CA PHE A 378 9.76 11.95 -15.91
C PHE A 378 8.76 12.97 -16.51
N ILE A 379 9.17 14.21 -16.75
CA ILE A 379 8.37 15.24 -17.45
C ILE A 379 7.01 15.46 -16.74
N GLY A 380 7.04 15.60 -15.41
CA GLY A 380 5.86 15.72 -14.57
C GLY A 380 5.09 14.41 -14.37
N GLY A 381 5.64 13.28 -14.83
CA GLY A 381 5.18 11.93 -14.54
C GLY A 381 5.29 11.62 -13.06
N ILE A 382 4.28 10.93 -12.54
CA ILE A 382 4.13 10.60 -11.13
C ILE A 382 4.09 9.08 -10.92
N GLY A 383 4.79 8.59 -9.89
CA GLY A 383 4.73 7.17 -9.57
C GLY A 383 5.96 6.64 -8.85
N SER A 384 6.14 5.32 -8.86
CA SER A 384 7.36 4.65 -8.38
C SER A 384 8.26 4.29 -9.54
N VAL A 385 9.58 4.35 -9.36
CA VAL A 385 10.54 3.94 -10.40
C VAL A 385 10.43 2.44 -10.63
N SER A 386 10.31 2.02 -11.90
CA SER A 386 10.36 0.60 -12.28
C SER A 386 11.73 0.17 -12.81
N GLY A 387 12.52 1.11 -13.33
CA GLY A 387 13.89 0.84 -13.76
C GLY A 387 14.60 2.07 -14.36
N ILE A 388 15.91 1.94 -14.48
CA ILE A 388 16.81 2.84 -15.21
C ILE A 388 17.84 1.99 -15.96
N THR A 389 18.10 2.32 -17.21
CA THR A 389 19.15 1.69 -18.01
C THR A 389 19.74 2.68 -19.00
N PHE A 390 21.03 2.59 -19.26
CA PHE A 390 21.69 3.33 -20.33
C PHE A 390 22.38 2.33 -21.27
N ILE A 391 22.11 2.46 -22.57
CA ILE A 391 22.75 1.63 -23.60
C ILE A 391 24.14 2.20 -23.93
N ASN A 392 24.27 3.52 -23.90
CA ASN A 392 25.54 4.24 -24.04
C ASN A 392 25.49 5.58 -23.27
N ASP A 393 26.48 6.43 -23.48
CA ASP A 393 26.64 7.71 -22.79
C ASP A 393 25.56 8.76 -23.13
N LYS A 394 24.81 8.53 -24.22
CA LYS A 394 23.73 9.40 -24.70
C LYS A 394 22.35 8.78 -24.59
N LEU A 395 22.23 7.51 -24.99
CA LEU A 395 20.97 6.81 -25.10
C LEU A 395 20.65 6.02 -23.83
N GLY A 396 19.52 6.35 -23.21
CA GLY A 396 19.04 5.67 -22.01
C GLY A 396 17.53 5.69 -21.87
N PHE A 397 17.04 4.91 -20.91
CA PHE A 397 15.62 4.72 -20.65
C PHE A 397 15.32 4.73 -19.15
N LEU A 398 14.15 5.27 -18.81
CA LEU A 398 13.60 5.25 -17.46
C LEU A 398 12.21 4.64 -17.50
N GLY A 399 11.87 3.88 -16.46
CA GLY A 399 10.55 3.33 -16.25
C GLY A 399 9.91 3.87 -15.00
N ALA A 400 8.61 4.16 -15.08
CA ALA A 400 7.78 4.53 -13.94
C ALA A 400 6.52 3.64 -13.89
N ILE A 401 6.04 3.33 -12.69
CA ILE A 401 4.74 2.69 -12.44
C ILE A 401 3.84 3.72 -11.76
N ARG A 402 2.65 3.93 -12.31
CA ARG A 402 1.66 4.87 -11.77
C ARG A 402 1.26 4.49 -10.33
N PRO A 403 0.76 5.45 -9.52
CA PRO A 403 0.33 5.19 -8.15
C PRO A 403 -0.69 4.06 -7.96
N SER A 404 -1.50 3.75 -8.99
CA SER A 404 -2.44 2.62 -8.97
C SER A 404 -1.76 1.26 -8.99
N GLY A 405 -0.49 1.18 -9.39
CA GLY A 405 0.26 -0.08 -9.55
C GLY A 405 -0.06 -0.85 -10.83
N THR A 406 -1.03 -0.39 -11.62
CA THR A 406 -1.63 -1.13 -12.75
C THR A 406 -1.02 -0.81 -14.10
N ASN A 407 -0.36 0.33 -14.29
CA ASN A 407 0.17 0.72 -15.60
C ASN A 407 1.54 1.39 -15.45
N GLY A 408 2.46 1.01 -16.33
CA GLY A 408 3.79 1.59 -16.40
C GLY A 408 4.00 2.51 -17.60
N GLU A 409 5.03 3.32 -17.52
CA GLU A 409 5.41 4.31 -18.53
C GLU A 409 6.92 4.20 -18.80
N LEU A 410 7.31 4.40 -20.05
CA LEU A 410 8.70 4.39 -20.47
C LEU A 410 9.11 5.76 -21.02
N TYR A 411 10.31 6.19 -20.65
CA TYR A 411 10.91 7.45 -21.07
C TYR A 411 12.27 7.17 -21.71
N ARG A 412 12.65 7.96 -22.71
CA ARG A 412 13.90 7.81 -23.48
C ARG A 412 14.65 9.12 -23.54
N THR A 413 15.98 9.06 -23.44
CA THR A 413 16.89 10.19 -23.63
C THR A 413 17.84 9.92 -24.78
N ASP A 414 18.25 10.98 -25.50
CA ASP A 414 19.27 10.97 -26.56
C ASP A 414 20.51 11.81 -26.20
N ASP A 415 20.50 12.44 -25.03
CA ASP A 415 21.47 13.46 -24.63
C ASP A 415 22.11 13.15 -23.26
N GLY A 416 22.10 11.88 -22.87
CA GLY A 416 22.78 11.41 -21.66
C GLY A 416 22.00 11.71 -20.39
N GLY A 417 20.69 11.91 -20.50
CA GLY A 417 19.78 12.15 -19.39
C GLY A 417 19.48 13.62 -19.12
N VAL A 418 19.95 14.55 -19.96
CA VAL A 418 19.67 15.99 -19.83
C VAL A 418 18.20 16.29 -20.15
N SER A 419 17.64 15.62 -21.16
CA SER A 419 16.22 15.65 -21.48
C SER A 419 15.66 14.26 -21.77
N PHE A 420 14.35 14.11 -21.55
CA PHE A 420 13.62 12.87 -21.81
C PHE A 420 12.40 13.13 -22.67
N LYS A 421 11.96 12.07 -23.36
CA LYS A 421 10.67 12.00 -24.06
C LYS A 421 9.93 10.75 -23.60
N LYS A 422 8.62 10.88 -23.36
CA LYS A 422 7.77 9.73 -23.09
C LYS A 422 7.60 8.90 -24.37
N ILE A 423 7.82 7.59 -24.27
CA ILE A 423 7.60 6.64 -25.35
C ILE A 423 6.16 6.13 -25.28
N ASN A 424 5.46 6.23 -26.40
CA ASN A 424 4.17 5.59 -26.59
C ASN A 424 4.37 4.36 -27.47
N TYR A 425 3.85 3.23 -27.03
CA TYR A 425 3.75 2.02 -27.84
C TYR A 425 2.31 1.50 -27.74
N THR A 426 1.86 0.77 -28.76
CA THR A 426 0.50 0.22 -28.79
C THR A 426 0.46 -1.07 -27.99
N PRO A 427 -0.34 -1.16 -26.90
CA PRO A 427 -0.51 -2.40 -26.17
C PRO A 427 -1.09 -3.50 -27.07
N HIS A 428 -0.59 -4.72 -26.93
CA HIS A 428 -1.11 -5.87 -27.65
C HIS A 428 -2.43 -6.32 -27.02
N GLU A 429 -3.49 -6.27 -27.82
CA GLU A 429 -4.81 -6.73 -27.43
C GLU A 429 -4.93 -8.25 -27.62
N VAL A 430 -5.48 -8.92 -26.61
CA VAL A 430 -5.77 -10.35 -26.64
C VAL A 430 -7.26 -10.59 -26.49
N LYS A 431 -7.80 -11.50 -27.31
CA LYS A 431 -9.17 -11.95 -27.23
C LYS A 431 -9.27 -13.20 -26.37
N LEU A 432 -10.11 -13.16 -25.33
CA LEU A 432 -10.34 -14.31 -24.45
C LEU A 432 -11.35 -15.28 -25.09
N ASP A 433 -10.95 -16.55 -25.25
CA ASP A 433 -11.75 -17.57 -25.94
C ASP A 433 -13.14 -17.80 -25.31
N HIS A 434 -13.23 -17.76 -23.98
CA HIS A 434 -14.46 -18.08 -23.25
C HIS A 434 -15.46 -16.93 -23.16
N THR A 435 -15.00 -15.68 -23.21
CA THR A 435 -15.85 -14.50 -22.99
C THR A 435 -15.96 -13.59 -24.22
N GLN A 436 -15.18 -13.85 -25.27
CA GLN A 436 -15.00 -12.99 -26.45
C GLN A 436 -14.59 -11.55 -26.10
N SER A 437 -14.19 -11.29 -24.86
CA SER A 437 -13.74 -9.98 -24.41
C SER A 437 -12.33 -9.73 -24.93
N ILE A 438 -12.06 -8.48 -25.32
CA ILE A 438 -10.73 -8.02 -25.71
C ILE A 438 -10.12 -7.32 -24.49
N ILE A 439 -8.93 -7.75 -24.10
CA ILE A 439 -8.15 -7.18 -22.99
C ILE A 439 -6.77 -6.77 -23.49
N SER A 440 -6.10 -5.87 -22.77
CA SER A 440 -4.69 -5.52 -23.01
C SER A 440 -3.89 -5.87 -21.75
N PRO A 441 -3.48 -7.14 -21.58
CA PRO A 441 -2.87 -7.58 -20.33
C PRO A 441 -1.45 -7.06 -20.14
N PHE A 442 -0.78 -6.59 -21.19
CA PHE A 442 0.62 -6.16 -21.15
C PHE A 442 0.74 -4.64 -21.13
N ASP A 443 0.87 -4.05 -19.94
CA ASP A 443 0.85 -2.61 -19.72
C ASP A 443 1.94 -2.09 -18.76
N SER A 444 2.90 -2.95 -18.40
CA SER A 444 4.03 -2.61 -17.54
C SER A 444 5.36 -2.85 -18.27
N PRO A 445 5.93 -1.83 -18.95
CA PRO A 445 7.15 -1.98 -19.73
C PRO A 445 8.37 -2.22 -18.82
N GLY A 446 9.14 -3.25 -19.16
CA GLY A 446 10.48 -3.50 -18.62
C GLY A 446 11.53 -2.60 -19.28
N MET A 447 12.77 -2.69 -18.80
CA MET A 447 13.88 -1.89 -19.34
C MET A 447 14.36 -2.43 -20.70
N PRO A 448 14.43 -1.56 -21.73
CA PRO A 448 14.99 -1.94 -23.02
C PRO A 448 16.43 -2.46 -22.93
N TYR A 449 16.75 -3.45 -23.75
CA TYR A 449 18.11 -3.95 -23.93
C TYR A 449 18.40 -4.20 -25.41
N GLU A 450 19.65 -3.99 -25.80
CA GLU A 450 20.11 -4.24 -27.16
C GLU A 450 20.60 -5.68 -27.30
N LYS A 451 20.18 -6.34 -28.38
CA LYS A 451 20.70 -7.64 -28.81
C LYS A 451 20.82 -7.66 -30.32
N ASP A 452 22.02 -7.91 -30.82
CA ASP A 452 22.31 -8.01 -32.26
C ASP A 452 21.86 -6.78 -33.08
N GLY A 453 22.00 -5.57 -32.52
CA GLY A 453 21.60 -4.31 -33.17
C GLY A 453 20.10 -4.01 -33.15
N VAL A 454 19.29 -4.86 -32.51
CA VAL A 454 17.85 -4.67 -32.34
C VAL A 454 17.52 -4.47 -30.86
N PHE A 455 16.67 -3.49 -30.58
CA PHE A 455 16.27 -3.17 -29.21
C PHE A 455 15.07 -4.03 -28.85
N ASN A 456 15.12 -4.65 -27.67
CA ASN A 456 14.10 -5.56 -27.17
C ASN A 456 13.55 -5.02 -25.85
N MET A 457 12.24 -5.15 -25.64
CA MET A 457 11.55 -4.75 -24.42
C MET A 457 10.50 -5.82 -24.09
N LEU A 458 10.54 -6.35 -22.88
CA LEU A 458 9.48 -7.17 -22.35
C LEU A 458 8.47 -6.29 -21.63
N VAL A 459 7.20 -6.43 -21.97
CA VAL A 459 6.08 -5.72 -21.32
C VAL A 459 5.30 -6.75 -20.52
N GLY A 460 5.36 -6.62 -19.20
CA GLY A 460 4.62 -7.46 -18.26
C GLY A 460 3.24 -6.88 -17.92
N GLN A 461 2.57 -7.50 -16.95
CA GLN A 461 1.15 -7.26 -16.65
C GLN A 461 0.89 -6.42 -15.39
N GLY A 462 1.93 -5.82 -14.81
CA GLY A 462 1.77 -5.00 -13.60
C GLY A 462 1.45 -5.80 -12.34
N ALA A 463 0.91 -5.13 -11.32
CA ALA A 463 0.59 -5.74 -10.03
C ALA A 463 -0.73 -6.55 -10.02
N ASP A 464 -1.52 -6.40 -11.08
CA ASP A 464 -2.84 -6.99 -11.30
C ASP A 464 -2.84 -8.12 -12.34
N GLY A 465 -1.67 -8.49 -12.84
CA GLY A 465 -1.48 -9.57 -13.81
C GLY A 465 -1.87 -10.96 -13.31
N ASP A 466 -2.82 -11.59 -13.99
CA ASP A 466 -3.20 -13.00 -13.84
C ASP A 466 -3.40 -13.72 -15.20
N TYR A 467 -3.10 -13.05 -16.30
CA TYR A 467 -3.26 -13.57 -17.65
C TYR A 467 -2.14 -14.57 -17.98
N ASN A 468 -2.50 -15.75 -18.51
CA ASN A 468 -1.58 -16.79 -18.98
C ASN A 468 -0.35 -17.05 -18.07
N GLY A 469 -0.54 -17.05 -16.76
CA GLY A 469 0.54 -17.34 -15.80
C GLY A 469 1.59 -16.23 -15.67
N ASP A 470 1.19 -14.96 -15.79
CA ASP A 470 2.07 -13.78 -15.71
C ASP A 470 3.11 -13.75 -16.86
N SER A 471 2.66 -14.15 -18.05
CA SER A 471 3.41 -14.03 -19.30
C SER A 471 3.74 -12.57 -19.62
N SER A 472 4.67 -12.33 -20.54
CA SER A 472 5.06 -11.00 -21.01
C SER A 472 5.00 -10.90 -22.52
N ALA A 473 4.74 -9.72 -23.06
CA ALA A 473 4.85 -9.45 -24.49
C ALA A 473 6.24 -8.95 -24.86
N LEU A 474 6.88 -9.56 -25.85
CA LEU A 474 8.13 -9.08 -26.44
C LEU A 474 7.83 -8.05 -27.53
N TYR A 475 8.40 -6.87 -27.36
CA TYR A 475 8.43 -5.81 -28.37
C TYR A 475 9.85 -5.62 -28.89
N GLN A 476 9.96 -5.25 -30.16
CA GLN A 476 11.22 -4.90 -30.80
C GLN A 476 11.18 -3.51 -31.42
N SER A 477 12.36 -2.88 -31.44
CA SER A 477 12.59 -1.59 -32.07
C SER A 477 13.83 -1.65 -32.96
N LYS A 478 13.69 -1.14 -34.19
CA LYS A 478 14.77 -1.00 -35.19
C LYS A 478 15.31 0.43 -35.29
N ASP A 479 14.69 1.37 -34.58
CA ASP A 479 15.00 2.79 -34.56
C ASP A 479 15.48 3.24 -33.17
N LYS A 480 16.21 2.35 -32.48
CA LYS A 480 16.85 2.63 -31.18
C LYS A 480 15.86 3.04 -30.08
N GLY A 481 14.68 2.45 -30.09
CA GLY A 481 13.63 2.61 -29.08
C GLY A 481 12.69 3.79 -29.30
N GLU A 482 12.66 4.39 -30.49
CA GLU A 482 11.67 5.43 -30.84
C GLU A 482 10.29 4.82 -31.08
N THR A 483 10.22 3.71 -31.82
CA THR A 483 8.99 2.95 -32.07
C THR A 483 9.17 1.48 -31.69
N TRP A 484 8.08 0.84 -31.25
CA TRP A 484 8.06 -0.51 -30.73
C TRP A 484 6.97 -1.34 -31.40
N GLU A 485 7.34 -2.48 -31.96
CA GLU A 485 6.44 -3.43 -32.61
C GLU A 485 6.31 -4.69 -31.76
N TYR A 486 5.08 -5.14 -31.54
CA TYR A 486 4.82 -6.43 -30.89
C TYR A 486 5.31 -7.58 -31.76
N ILE A 487 6.05 -8.52 -31.16
CA ILE A 487 6.58 -9.70 -31.85
C ILE A 487 5.85 -10.97 -31.44
N LYS A 488 5.79 -11.22 -30.13
CA LYS A 488 5.16 -12.43 -29.57
C LYS A 488 4.95 -12.32 -28.07
N GLU A 489 4.08 -13.16 -27.55
CA GLU A 489 3.98 -13.48 -26.13
C GLU A 489 5.14 -14.41 -25.73
N VAL A 490 5.62 -14.24 -24.50
CA VAL A 490 6.72 -14.98 -23.89
C VAL A 490 6.22 -15.47 -22.54
N GLU A 491 6.17 -16.78 -22.39
CA GLU A 491 5.86 -17.43 -21.11
C GLU A 491 6.97 -17.18 -20.10
N LYS A 492 6.61 -17.16 -18.82
CA LYS A 492 7.49 -16.80 -17.70
C LYS A 492 8.54 -17.84 -17.37
#